data_AF-A0A8H3I3J4-F1
#
_entry.id   AF-A0A8H3I3J4-F1
#
_cell.length_a   1.000
_cell.length_b   1.000
_cell.length_c   1.000
_cell.angle_alpha   90.00
_cell.angle_beta   90.00
_cell.angle_gamma   90.00
#
_symmetry.space_group_name_H-M   'P 1'
#
loop_
_entity.id
_entity.type
_entity.pdbx_description
1 polymer ?
#
loop_
_entity_poly.entity_id
_entity_poly.type
_entity_poly.pdbx_seq_one_letter_code
_entity_poly.pdbx_strand_id
1 'polypeptide(L)'
;MIAMGWLDGADPHATAKELWARHDPIGAMEKQIQHRYKEAETGPQALKDLQQAMFAAKLFVSSAKENRTKIEEFNALLEANPEAEPEPLDLMPEFTEKEIQDVESLMNENEVYLNERVDAQKGQPKHVDPVLVTADMNLRGMKQSTVQKLTRRKAKVRTVVKRSTTTTSEKTEETGRKRSRMSFRFE
;
A
#
# COMPACT_ATOMS: atom_id res chain seq x y z
N MET A 1 35.61 -0.21 29.27
CA MET A 1 36.90 0.38 29.70
C MET A 1 38.15 -0.33 29.18
N ILE A 2 38.05 -1.43 28.43
CA ILE A 2 39.23 -2.25 28.07
C ILE A 2 40.01 -1.68 26.86
N ALA A 3 39.36 -1.00 25.91
CA ALA A 3 40.01 -0.51 24.69
C ALA A 3 40.95 0.70 24.92
N MET A 4 40.55 1.66 25.77
CA MET A 4 41.39 2.85 26.05
C MET A 4 42.65 2.50 26.85
N GLY A 5 42.55 1.60 27.84
CA GLY A 5 43.73 1.13 28.58
C GLY A 5 44.71 0.33 27.71
N TRP A 6 44.25 -0.26 26.60
CA TRP A 6 45.13 -0.88 25.61
C TRP A 6 45.83 0.18 24.75
N LEU A 7 45.17 1.27 24.36
CA LEU A 7 45.84 2.35 23.64
C LEU A 7 46.94 3.02 24.49
N ASP A 8 46.71 3.17 25.79
CA ASP A 8 47.68 3.78 26.71
C ASP A 8 48.87 2.86 27.06
N GLY A 9 48.69 1.53 26.94
CA GLY A 9 49.70 0.53 27.28
C GLY A 9 50.30 -0.23 26.08
N ALA A 10 49.72 -0.09 24.88
CA ALA A 10 50.28 -0.64 23.66
C ALA A 10 51.48 0.18 23.23
N ASP A 11 52.52 -0.52 22.79
CA ASP A 11 53.71 0.08 22.19
C ASP A 11 53.25 0.98 21.02
N PRO A 12 53.74 2.23 20.87
CA PRO A 12 53.46 3.09 19.72
C PRO A 12 53.73 2.45 18.33
N HIS A 13 54.30 1.24 18.30
CA HIS A 13 54.58 0.42 17.13
C HIS A 13 53.51 -0.65 16.80
N ALA A 14 52.31 -0.59 17.39
CA ALA A 14 51.23 -1.52 17.06
C ALA A 14 50.99 -1.62 15.54
N THR A 15 50.89 -2.84 15.03
CA THR A 15 50.73 -3.09 13.60
C THR A 15 49.30 -2.79 13.14
N ALA A 16 49.13 -2.42 11.86
CA ALA A 16 47.80 -2.15 11.29
C ALA A 16 46.81 -3.31 11.52
N LYS A 17 47.29 -4.55 11.45
CA LYS A 17 46.46 -5.75 11.67
C LYS A 17 45.92 -5.82 13.11
N GLU A 18 46.71 -5.43 14.10
CA GLU A 18 46.29 -5.41 15.51
C GLU A 18 45.27 -4.31 15.77
N LEU A 19 45.44 -3.14 15.13
CA LEU A 19 44.46 -2.05 15.19
C LEU A 19 43.12 -2.46 14.59
N TRP A 20 43.11 -3.10 13.42
CA TRP A 20 41.87 -3.61 12.80
C TRP A 20 41.20 -4.70 13.66
N ALA A 21 41.98 -5.62 14.23
CA ALA A 21 41.45 -6.66 15.11
C ALA A 21 40.77 -6.09 16.37
N ARG A 22 41.17 -4.89 16.82
CA ARG A 22 40.50 -4.16 17.92
C ARG A 22 39.33 -3.30 17.43
N HIS A 23 39.42 -2.75 16.23
CA HIS A 23 38.37 -1.96 15.60
C HIS A 23 37.12 -2.79 15.32
N ASP A 24 37.26 -3.98 14.74
CA ASP A 24 36.14 -4.83 14.33
C ASP A 24 35.13 -5.15 15.45
N PRO A 25 35.53 -5.58 16.66
CA PRO A 25 34.58 -5.83 17.74
C PRO A 25 33.91 -4.54 18.24
N ILE A 26 34.61 -3.41 18.24
CA ILE A 26 34.02 -2.11 18.60
C ILE A 26 32.98 -1.71 17.55
N GLY A 27 33.32 -1.82 16.27
CA GLY A 27 32.40 -1.53 15.17
C GLY A 27 31.19 -2.46 15.15
N ALA A 28 31.34 -3.73 15.54
CA ALA A 28 30.23 -4.66 15.70
C ALA A 28 29.26 -4.22 16.81
N MET A 29 29.79 -3.80 17.96
CA MET A 29 28.98 -3.27 19.06
C MET A 29 28.30 -1.94 18.69
N GLU A 30 29.03 -1.03 18.04
CA GLU A 30 28.52 0.26 17.63
C GLU A 30 27.35 0.11 16.65
N LYS A 31 27.47 -0.78 15.65
CA LYS A 31 26.39 -1.05 14.68
C LYS A 31 25.08 -1.45 15.35
N GLN A 32 25.13 -2.27 16.41
CA GLN A 32 23.93 -2.68 17.14
C GLN A 32 23.31 -1.49 17.90
N ILE A 33 24.13 -0.62 18.49
CA ILE A 33 23.64 0.58 19.19
C ILE A 33 23.01 1.56 18.19
N GLN A 34 23.68 1.82 17.07
CA GLN A 34 23.18 2.68 15.99
C GLN A 34 21.87 2.13 15.42
N HIS A 35 21.78 0.83 15.19
CA HIS A 35 20.57 0.16 14.73
C HIS A 35 19.41 0.40 15.71
N ARG A 36 19.60 0.11 17.00
CA ARG A 36 18.57 0.35 18.03
C ARG A 36 18.15 1.80 18.13
N TYR A 37 19.09 2.74 18.03
CA TYR A 37 18.78 4.16 18.05
C TYR A 37 17.90 4.55 16.85
N LYS A 38 18.28 4.12 15.65
CA LYS A 38 17.53 4.39 14.42
C LYS A 38 16.13 3.78 14.46
N GLU A 39 16.00 2.57 14.98
CA GLU A 39 14.70 1.91 15.16
C GLU A 39 13.83 2.63 16.21
N ALA A 40 14.41 3.15 17.29
CA ALA A 40 13.68 3.94 18.28
C ALA A 40 13.18 5.28 17.71
N GLU A 41 13.93 5.88 16.79
CA GLU A 41 13.54 7.12 16.11
C GLU A 41 12.47 6.90 15.03
N THR A 42 12.65 5.88 14.18
CA THR A 42 11.82 5.68 12.98
C THR A 42 10.66 4.70 13.17
N GLY A 43 10.77 3.78 14.13
CA GLY A 43 9.78 2.75 14.41
C GLY A 43 8.39 3.27 14.76
N PRO A 44 8.23 4.28 15.64
CA PRO A 44 6.92 4.81 16.00
C PRO A 44 6.13 5.37 14.80
N GLN A 45 6.82 6.03 13.87
CA GLN A 45 6.22 6.59 12.67
C GLN A 45 5.79 5.46 11.71
N ALA A 46 6.66 4.47 11.46
CA ALA A 46 6.33 3.34 10.61
C ALA A 46 5.18 2.48 11.17
N LEU A 47 5.08 2.34 12.49
CA LEU A 47 3.95 1.67 13.14
C LEU A 47 2.63 2.43 12.91
N LYS A 48 2.66 3.75 13.10
CA LYS A 48 1.50 4.62 12.85
C LYS A 48 1.04 4.52 11.39
N ASP A 49 1.98 4.58 10.45
CA ASP A 49 1.67 4.49 9.01
C ASP A 49 1.05 3.14 8.66
N LEU A 50 1.57 2.05 9.22
CA LEU A 50 1.00 0.71 9.05
C LEU A 50 -0.42 0.61 9.63
N GLN A 51 -0.66 1.14 10.83
CA GLN A 51 -1.99 1.16 11.47
C GLN A 51 -3.00 1.99 10.67
N GLN A 52 -2.60 3.18 10.19
CA GLN A 52 -3.43 4.02 9.35
C GLN A 52 -3.81 3.32 8.06
N ALA A 53 -2.84 2.64 7.43
CA ALA A 53 -3.08 1.90 6.22
C ALA A 53 -4.06 0.74 6.47
N MET A 54 -3.90 -0.01 7.57
CA MET A 54 -4.83 -1.08 7.96
C MET A 54 -6.25 -0.57 8.21
N PHE A 55 -6.38 0.58 8.86
CA PHE A 55 -7.68 1.21 9.06
C PHE A 55 -8.33 1.61 7.72
N ALA A 56 -7.55 2.17 6.78
CA ALA A 56 -8.04 2.47 5.44
C ALA A 56 -8.47 1.19 4.68
N ALA A 57 -7.76 0.08 4.86
CA ALA A 57 -8.15 -1.21 4.30
C ALA A 57 -9.49 -1.73 4.87
N LYS A 58 -9.71 -1.60 6.19
CA LYS A 58 -11.00 -1.93 6.82
C LYS A 58 -12.16 -1.15 6.24
N LEU A 59 -11.99 0.17 6.14
CA LEU A 59 -12.99 1.05 5.55
C LEU A 59 -13.28 0.69 4.10
N PHE A 60 -12.24 0.39 3.32
CA PHE A 60 -12.38 -0.05 1.94
C PHE A 60 -13.18 -1.36 1.83
N VAL A 61 -12.87 -2.36 2.63
CA VAL A 61 -13.56 -3.67 2.60
C VAL A 61 -15.04 -3.50 2.98
N SER A 62 -15.33 -2.73 4.04
CA SER A 62 -16.72 -2.44 4.42
C SER A 62 -17.49 -1.77 3.29
N SER A 63 -16.93 -0.71 2.70
CA SER A 63 -17.60 0.00 1.61
C SER A 63 -17.69 -0.84 0.34
N ALA A 64 -16.69 -1.65 0.02
CA ALA A 64 -16.72 -2.53 -1.14
C ALA A 64 -17.81 -3.60 -1.02
N LYS A 65 -18.01 -4.17 0.18
CA LYS A 65 -19.10 -5.12 0.47
C LYS A 65 -20.47 -4.45 0.36
N GLU A 66 -20.65 -3.28 0.97
CA GLU A 66 -21.88 -2.49 0.85
C GLU A 66 -22.19 -2.09 -0.60
N ASN A 67 -21.16 -1.73 -1.37
CA ASN A 67 -21.32 -1.40 -2.78
C ASN A 67 -21.82 -2.59 -3.57
N ARG A 68 -21.26 -3.77 -3.30
CA ARG A 68 -21.64 -5.00 -3.97
C ARG A 68 -23.08 -5.39 -3.68
N THR A 69 -23.52 -5.32 -2.42
CA THR A 69 -24.92 -5.64 -2.07
C THR A 69 -25.91 -4.70 -2.76
N LYS A 70 -25.63 -3.39 -2.81
CA LYS A 70 -26.49 -2.44 -3.53
C LYS A 70 -26.54 -2.70 -5.04
N ILE A 71 -25.43 -3.10 -5.64
CA ILE A 71 -25.38 -3.47 -7.06
C ILE A 71 -26.17 -4.75 -7.33
N GLU A 72 -26.04 -5.77 -6.46
CA GLU A 72 -26.80 -7.02 -6.56
C GLU A 72 -28.30 -6.80 -6.39
N GLU A 73 -28.72 -5.99 -5.41
CA GLU A 73 -30.11 -5.59 -5.20
C GLU A 73 -30.70 -4.84 -6.40
N PHE A 74 -29.95 -3.90 -6.97
CA PHE A 74 -30.38 -3.19 -8.19
C PHE A 74 -30.51 -4.12 -9.40
N ASN A 75 -29.57 -5.08 -9.56
CA ASN A 75 -29.66 -6.06 -10.64
C ASN A 75 -30.88 -6.97 -10.46
N ALA A 76 -31.16 -7.41 -9.23
CA ALA A 76 -32.34 -8.22 -8.93
C ALA A 76 -33.65 -7.46 -9.23
N LEU A 77 -33.71 -6.15 -8.95
CA LEU A 77 -34.87 -5.31 -9.30
C LEU A 77 -35.07 -5.18 -10.82
N LEU A 78 -33.99 -5.01 -11.57
CA LEU A 78 -34.04 -4.97 -13.05
C LEU A 78 -34.48 -6.32 -13.65
N GLU A 79 -34.03 -7.44 -13.07
CA GLU A 79 -34.44 -8.78 -13.52
C GLU A 79 -35.90 -9.06 -13.18
N ALA A 80 -36.38 -8.65 -12.00
CA ALA A 80 -37.76 -8.84 -11.57
C ALA A 80 -38.75 -7.96 -12.34
N ASN A 81 -38.37 -6.73 -12.71
CA ASN A 81 -39.22 -5.79 -13.42
C ASN A 81 -38.45 -5.11 -14.58
N PRO A 82 -38.35 -5.76 -15.75
CA PRO A 82 -37.59 -5.24 -16.89
C PRO A 82 -38.19 -3.96 -17.52
N GLU A 83 -39.44 -3.62 -17.20
CA GLU A 83 -40.12 -2.38 -17.63
C GLU A 83 -40.03 -1.24 -16.60
N ALA A 84 -39.57 -1.52 -15.37
CA ALA A 84 -39.35 -0.44 -14.40
C ALA A 84 -38.17 0.42 -14.86
N GLU A 85 -38.31 1.74 -14.81
CA GLU A 85 -37.19 2.69 -14.88
C GLU A 85 -36.73 2.97 -13.43
N PRO A 86 -35.91 2.10 -12.79
CA PRO A 86 -35.38 2.41 -11.47
C PRO A 86 -34.46 3.63 -11.56
N GLU A 87 -34.41 4.43 -10.48
CA GLU A 87 -33.48 5.55 -10.41
C GLU A 87 -32.04 5.09 -10.65
N PRO A 88 -31.21 5.85 -11.38
CA PRO A 88 -29.83 5.48 -11.64
C PRO A 88 -29.08 5.25 -10.33
N LEU A 89 -28.47 4.08 -10.18
CA LEU A 89 -27.52 3.82 -9.10
C LEU A 89 -26.44 4.90 -9.07
N ASP A 90 -26.13 5.38 -7.88
CA ASP A 90 -24.98 6.24 -7.67
C ASP A 90 -23.69 5.60 -8.23
N LEU A 91 -22.73 6.44 -8.58
CA LEU A 91 -21.46 6.01 -9.17
C LEU A 91 -20.64 5.22 -8.14
N MET A 92 -20.84 3.92 -8.10
CA MET A 92 -20.17 3.00 -7.19
C MET A 92 -19.11 2.18 -7.93
N PRO A 93 -17.85 2.15 -7.45
CA PRO A 93 -16.82 1.32 -8.05
C PRO A 93 -17.13 -0.17 -7.82
N GLU A 94 -17.16 -0.92 -8.92
CA GLU A 94 -17.32 -2.38 -8.88
C GLU A 94 -15.98 -3.02 -8.52
N PHE A 95 -15.95 -3.79 -7.44
CA PHE A 95 -14.82 -4.61 -7.03
C PHE A 95 -15.17 -6.09 -7.18
N THR A 96 -14.22 -6.89 -7.63
CA THR A 96 -14.41 -8.34 -7.70
C THR A 96 -14.27 -8.97 -6.31
N GLU A 97 -14.96 -10.09 -6.06
CA GLU A 97 -14.86 -10.78 -4.76
C GLU A 97 -13.43 -11.15 -4.41
N LYS A 98 -12.68 -11.58 -5.41
CA LYS A 98 -11.27 -11.93 -5.26
C LYS A 98 -10.44 -10.74 -4.75
N GLU A 99 -10.69 -9.53 -5.27
CA GLU A 99 -9.96 -8.33 -4.82
C GLU A 99 -10.31 -7.96 -3.38
N ILE A 100 -11.56 -8.12 -2.97
CA ILE A 100 -11.99 -7.89 -1.58
C ILE A 100 -11.32 -8.92 -0.67
N GLN A 101 -11.38 -10.20 -1.04
CA GLN A 101 -10.80 -11.30 -0.27
C GLN A 101 -9.27 -11.19 -0.17
N ASP A 102 -8.58 -10.80 -1.23
CA ASP A 102 -7.13 -10.58 -1.23
C ASP A 102 -6.75 -9.45 -0.24
N VAL A 103 -7.53 -8.36 -0.19
CA VAL A 103 -7.32 -7.26 0.76
C VAL A 103 -7.61 -7.71 2.20
N GLU A 104 -8.67 -8.49 2.43
CA GLU A 104 -8.98 -9.06 3.74
C GLU A 104 -7.89 -10.00 4.25
N SER A 105 -7.37 -10.89 3.40
CA SER A 105 -6.26 -11.79 3.76
C SER A 105 -5.02 -10.99 4.18
N LEU A 106 -4.63 -10.00 3.36
CA LEU A 106 -3.50 -9.13 3.67
C LEU A 106 -3.69 -8.33 4.97
N MET A 107 -4.91 -7.91 5.28
CA MET A 107 -5.22 -7.23 6.53
C MET A 107 -5.06 -8.18 7.72
N ASN A 108 -5.66 -9.37 7.66
CA ASN A 108 -5.61 -10.36 8.74
C ASN A 108 -4.17 -10.81 9.01
N GLU A 109 -3.37 -11.05 7.96
CA GLU A 109 -1.95 -11.37 8.10
C GLU A 109 -1.15 -10.27 8.81
N ASN A 110 -1.49 -9.00 8.56
CA ASN A 110 -0.85 -7.86 9.21
C ASN A 110 -1.32 -7.67 10.65
N GLU A 111 -2.58 -7.96 10.96
CA GLU A 111 -3.10 -7.95 12.34
C GLU A 111 -2.42 -9.00 13.21
N VAL A 112 -2.35 -10.25 12.72
CA VAL A 112 -1.66 -11.34 13.42
C VAL A 112 -0.19 -10.97 13.65
N TYR A 113 0.50 -10.50 12.61
CA TYR A 113 1.89 -10.05 12.70
C TYR A 113 2.09 -8.95 13.76
N LEU A 114 1.23 -7.92 13.75
CA LEU A 114 1.35 -6.81 14.71
C LEU A 114 1.11 -7.29 16.14
N ASN A 115 0.09 -8.10 16.38
CA ASN A 115 -0.21 -8.62 17.70
C ASN A 115 0.96 -9.45 18.26
N GLU A 116 1.46 -10.41 17.48
CA GLU A 116 2.60 -11.26 17.87
C GLU A 116 3.87 -10.44 18.15
N ARG A 117 4.22 -9.50 17.26
CA ARG A 117 5.47 -8.73 17.37
C ARG A 117 5.41 -7.66 18.45
N VAL A 118 4.26 -7.01 18.65
CA VAL A 118 4.09 -6.02 19.71
C VAL A 118 4.17 -6.70 21.08
N ASP A 119 3.57 -7.87 21.24
CA ASP A 119 3.64 -8.61 22.50
C ASP A 119 5.05 -9.15 22.77
N ALA A 120 5.74 -9.64 21.74
CA ALA A 120 7.16 -9.99 21.84
C ALA A 120 8.03 -8.78 22.23
N GLN A 121 7.77 -7.60 21.65
CA GLN A 121 8.51 -6.38 21.93
C GLN A 121 8.32 -5.88 23.37
N LYS A 122 7.11 -5.98 23.94
CA LYS A 122 6.84 -5.60 25.32
C LYS A 122 7.64 -6.43 26.33
N GLY A 123 7.88 -7.70 26.02
CA GLY A 123 8.65 -8.60 26.87
C GLY A 123 10.17 -8.41 26.79
N GLN A 124 10.66 -7.61 25.82
CA GLN A 124 12.09 -7.46 25.60
C GLN A 124 12.71 -6.29 26.38
N PRO A 125 13.93 -6.48 26.91
CA PRO A 125 14.66 -5.39 27.54
C PRO A 125 15.20 -4.42 26.49
N LYS A 126 15.28 -3.12 26.84
CA LYS A 126 15.66 -2.02 25.92
C LYS A 126 17.05 -2.16 25.27
N HIS A 127 17.92 -2.99 25.84
CA HIS A 127 19.27 -3.21 25.31
C HIS A 127 19.34 -4.35 24.28
N VAL A 128 18.23 -5.03 24.01
CA VAL A 128 18.12 -6.02 22.95
C VAL A 128 17.56 -5.35 21.70
N ASP A 129 17.95 -5.84 20.53
CA ASP A 129 17.47 -5.31 19.26
C ASP A 129 15.94 -5.53 19.13
N PRO A 130 15.21 -4.55 18.59
CA PRO A 130 13.76 -4.64 18.51
C PRO A 130 13.32 -5.78 17.57
N VAL A 131 12.29 -6.51 17.98
CA VAL A 131 11.61 -7.51 17.14
C VAL A 131 10.76 -6.84 16.08
N LEU A 132 10.19 -5.68 16.40
CA LEU A 132 9.40 -4.90 15.47
C LEU A 132 10.31 -3.92 14.72
N VAL A 133 10.79 -4.35 13.55
CA VAL A 133 11.73 -3.60 12.73
C VAL A 133 10.99 -2.70 11.74
N THR A 134 11.48 -1.47 11.59
CA THR A 134 10.95 -0.44 10.70
C THR A 134 10.88 -0.91 9.25
N ALA A 135 11.90 -1.63 8.77
CA ALA A 135 11.93 -2.20 7.43
C ALA A 135 10.74 -3.15 7.17
N ASP A 136 10.43 -4.04 8.12
CA ASP A 136 9.33 -4.99 8.00
C ASP A 136 7.97 -4.28 7.99
N MET A 137 7.81 -3.26 8.84
CA MET A 137 6.59 -2.45 8.87
C MET A 137 6.38 -1.70 7.55
N ASN A 138 7.44 -1.10 7.00
CA ASN A 138 7.38 -0.39 5.72
C ASN A 138 7.07 -1.35 4.56
N LEU A 139 7.69 -2.52 4.50
CA LEU A 139 7.41 -3.54 3.48
C LEU A 139 5.95 -3.98 3.52
N ARG A 140 5.38 -4.15 4.71
CA ARG A 140 3.95 -4.49 4.89
C ARG A 140 3.02 -3.33 4.53
N GLY A 141 3.38 -2.09 4.88
CA GLY A 141 2.67 -0.89 4.45
C GLY A 141 2.63 -0.74 2.92
N MET A 142 3.74 -1.04 2.23
CA MET A 142 3.80 -1.01 0.76
C MET A 142 2.87 -2.02 0.09
N LYS A 143 2.63 -3.19 0.70
CA LYS A 143 1.65 -4.17 0.19
C LYS A 143 0.21 -3.62 0.19
N GLN A 144 -0.06 -2.61 1.01
CA GLN A 144 -1.35 -1.93 1.03
C GLN A 144 -1.50 -0.81 -0.02
N SER A 145 -0.46 -0.55 -0.82
CA SER A 145 -0.61 0.25 -2.05
C SER A 145 -1.65 -0.34 -3.01
N THR A 146 -1.94 -1.65 -2.90
CA THR A 146 -3.06 -2.31 -3.60
C THR A 146 -4.40 -1.68 -3.24
N VAL A 147 -4.68 -1.45 -1.96
CA VAL A 147 -5.91 -0.79 -1.49
C VAL A 147 -6.00 0.63 -2.06
N GLN A 148 -4.90 1.39 -2.04
CA GLN A 148 -4.87 2.73 -2.60
C GLN A 148 -5.13 2.76 -4.12
N LYS A 149 -4.70 1.74 -4.85
CA LYS A 149 -5.01 1.61 -6.28
C LYS A 149 -6.48 1.27 -6.52
N LEU A 150 -7.06 0.41 -5.67
CA LEU A 150 -8.47 0.02 -5.74
C LEU A 150 -9.39 1.19 -5.39
N THR A 151 -9.10 1.95 -4.33
CA THR A 151 -9.89 3.14 -3.94
C THR A 151 -9.87 4.25 -4.99
N ARG A 152 -8.82 4.34 -5.81
CA ARG A 152 -8.72 5.30 -6.92
C ARG A 152 -9.42 4.85 -8.20
N ARG A 153 -10.00 3.64 -8.24
CA ARG A 153 -10.74 3.19 -9.42
C ARG A 153 -11.96 4.07 -9.63
N LYS A 154 -12.09 4.60 -10.85
CA LYS A 154 -13.27 5.37 -11.26
C LYS A 154 -14.46 4.43 -11.29
N ALA A 155 -15.55 4.83 -10.62
CA ALA A 155 -16.83 4.18 -10.75
C ALA A 155 -17.29 4.20 -12.21
N LYS A 156 -17.77 3.06 -12.71
CA LYS A 156 -18.37 2.99 -14.03
C LYS A 156 -19.84 3.38 -13.91
N VAL A 157 -20.27 4.34 -14.71
CA VAL A 157 -21.68 4.72 -14.81
C VAL A 157 -22.42 3.55 -15.46
N ARG A 158 -23.35 2.91 -14.74
CA ARG A 158 -24.35 2.05 -15.37
C ARG A 158 -25.50 2.93 -15.84
N THR A 159 -25.41 3.43 -17.07
CA THR A 159 -26.58 4.04 -17.72
C THR A 159 -27.52 2.91 -18.14
N VAL A 160 -28.79 3.00 -17.74
CA VAL A 160 -29.86 2.14 -18.26
C VAL A 160 -29.88 2.27 -19.78
N VAL A 161 -29.48 1.21 -20.49
CA VAL A 161 -29.54 1.18 -21.95
C VAL A 161 -31.02 1.13 -22.33
N LYS A 162 -31.60 2.28 -22.70
CA LYS A 162 -32.85 2.30 -23.45
C LYS A 162 -32.62 1.48 -24.72
N ARG A 163 -33.28 0.33 -24.81
CA ARG A 163 -33.29 -0.51 -26.01
C ARG A 163 -33.98 0.30 -27.12
N SER A 164 -33.21 1.09 -27.86
CA SER A 164 -33.70 1.79 -29.03
C SER A 164 -33.97 0.76 -30.12
N THR A 165 -35.25 0.51 -30.37
CA THR A 165 -35.75 -0.15 -31.56
C THR A 165 -35.15 0.49 -32.80
N THR A 166 -34.63 -0.37 -33.66
CA THR A 166 -34.09 -0.08 -34.98
C THR A 166 -35.12 0.61 -35.86
N THR A 167 -34.77 1.76 -36.44
CA THR A 167 -35.40 2.22 -37.68
C THR A 167 -34.32 2.69 -38.63
N THR A 168 -34.13 1.89 -39.67
CA THR A 168 -33.36 2.15 -40.88
C THR A 168 -33.78 3.48 -41.50
N SER A 169 -32.82 4.33 -41.85
CA SER A 169 -32.96 5.32 -42.92
C SER A 169 -31.57 5.65 -43.45
N GLU A 170 -31.29 5.08 -44.63
CA GLU A 170 -30.24 5.54 -45.52
C GLU A 170 -30.57 6.97 -46.01
N LYS A 171 -29.62 7.90 -45.89
CA LYS A 171 -29.42 8.90 -46.94
C LYS A 171 -28.00 9.48 -46.92
N THR A 172 -27.49 9.58 -48.13
CA THR A 172 -26.14 9.85 -48.65
C THR A 172 -25.70 11.32 -48.57
N GLU A 173 -24.42 11.53 -48.91
CA GLU A 173 -23.69 12.77 -49.31
C GLU A 173 -23.00 13.59 -48.20
N GLU A 174 -21.67 13.55 -48.05
CA GLU A 174 -20.57 14.06 -48.90
C GLU A 174 -20.18 15.52 -48.56
N THR A 175 -19.01 15.73 -47.95
CA THR A 175 -17.91 16.61 -48.42
C THR A 175 -16.91 17.06 -47.33
N GLY A 176 -15.65 16.70 -47.58
CA GLY A 176 -14.35 17.32 -47.24
C GLY A 176 -14.14 18.35 -46.13
N ARG A 177 -13.04 18.17 -45.36
CA ARG A 177 -11.85 19.06 -45.52
C ARG A 177 -10.56 18.49 -44.91
N LYS A 178 -9.50 18.65 -45.69
CA LYS A 178 -8.10 18.26 -45.51
C LYS A 178 -7.48 18.74 -44.19
N ARG A 179 -6.73 17.86 -43.53
CA ARG A 179 -5.78 18.17 -42.45
C ARG A 179 -4.58 18.89 -43.05
N SER A 180 -4.37 20.16 -42.71
CA SER A 180 -3.12 20.88 -42.93
C SER A 180 -2.23 20.72 -41.70
N ARG A 181 -1.03 20.19 -41.91
CA ARG A 181 -0.01 19.93 -40.89
C ARG A 181 0.96 21.12 -40.93
N MET A 182 0.84 22.04 -39.97
CA MET A 182 1.73 23.20 -39.88
C MET A 182 2.97 22.82 -39.07
N SER A 183 4.10 22.64 -39.76
CA SER A 183 5.43 22.54 -39.15
C SER A 183 5.96 23.94 -38.85
N PHE A 184 6.16 24.25 -37.57
CA PHE A 184 6.90 25.43 -37.13
C PHE A 184 8.41 25.12 -37.18
N ARG A 185 9.16 25.93 -37.93
CA ARG A 185 10.62 25.96 -37.93
C ARG A 185 11.05 27.28 -37.29
N PHE A 186 11.88 27.19 -36.25
CA PHE A 186 12.54 28.31 -35.58
C PHE A 186 13.70 28.80 -36.46
N GLU A 187 13.83 30.12 -36.59
CA GLU A 187 15.11 30.82 -36.67
C GLU A 187 15.43 31.40 -35.30
#